data_AF-A0A539DPR5-F1
#
_entry.id   AF-A0A539DPR5-F1
#
_cell.length_a   1.000
_cell.length_b   1.000
_cell.length_c   1.000
_cell.angle_alpha   90.00
_cell.angle_beta   90.00
_cell.angle_gamma   90.00
#
_symmetry.space_group_name_H-M   'P 1'
#
loop_
_entity.id
_entity.type
_entity.pdbx_description
1 polymer ?
#
loop_
_entity_poly.entity_id
_entity_poly.type
_entity_poly.pdbx_seq_one_letter_code
_entity_poly.pdbx_strand_id
1 'polypeptide(L)'
;MGLYGSDSPLPTHWAEDILREYETDTTVRDFLDIFHHRIYSLLYRLWAKYRFAVQIRGDGADTLTDRLLCLVGLGTPEIREASGLPVVRLLRYAGLLVQHPRSALGLEVLVSDWFGGLSAVVNPAVGRWVSLEADDRLRLGQRNNVLGRDAPI
;
A
#
# COMPACT_ATOMS: atom_id res chain seq x y z
N MET A 1 -7.91 -20.91 -24.88
CA MET A 1 -7.41 -19.96 -25.91
C MET A 1 -6.13 -20.52 -26.52
N GLY A 2 -6.22 -21.53 -27.37
CA GLY A 2 -5.03 -22.03 -28.09
C GLY A 2 -4.79 -21.16 -29.33
N LEU A 3 -3.53 -20.86 -29.67
CA LEU A 3 -3.14 -20.38 -31.00
C LEU A 3 -3.25 -21.51 -32.05
N TYR A 4 -3.66 -22.71 -31.65
CA TYR A 4 -4.15 -23.77 -32.53
C TYR A 4 -5.51 -24.26 -31.99
N GLY A 5 -6.46 -24.58 -32.89
CA GLY A 5 -7.85 -24.93 -32.55
C GLY A 5 -8.89 -24.02 -33.22
N SER A 6 -10.18 -24.29 -32.98
CA SER A 6 -11.30 -23.61 -33.66
C SER A 6 -11.38 -22.10 -33.43
N ASP A 7 -10.80 -21.62 -32.33
CA ASP A 7 -10.76 -20.19 -31.96
C ASP A 7 -9.37 -19.56 -32.19
N SER A 8 -8.53 -20.16 -33.05
CA SER A 8 -7.19 -19.65 -33.31
C SER A 8 -7.24 -18.33 -34.12
N PRO A 9 -6.46 -17.30 -33.73
CA PRO A 9 -6.25 -16.10 -34.53
C PRO A 9 -5.27 -16.32 -35.69
N LEU A 10 -4.68 -17.51 -35.84
CA LEU A 10 -3.79 -17.84 -36.96
C LEU A 10 -4.59 -18.03 -38.26
N PRO A 11 -3.98 -17.75 -39.43
CA PRO A 11 -4.61 -18.06 -40.70
C PRO A 11 -4.98 -19.54 -40.79
N THR A 12 -6.16 -19.84 -41.35
CA THR A 12 -6.77 -21.19 -41.32
C THR A 12 -5.86 -22.30 -41.86
N HIS A 13 -5.02 -21.99 -42.86
CA HIS A 13 -4.07 -22.96 -43.43
C HIS A 13 -3.05 -23.48 -42.42
N TRP A 14 -2.48 -22.61 -41.57
CA TRP A 14 -1.55 -23.03 -40.52
C TRP A 14 -2.24 -23.91 -39.46
N ALA A 15 -3.48 -23.58 -39.10
CA ALA A 15 -4.23 -24.35 -38.12
C ALA A 15 -4.61 -25.75 -38.65
N GLU A 16 -4.94 -25.86 -39.94
CA GLU A 16 -5.20 -27.14 -40.60
C GLU A 16 -3.95 -28.01 -40.74
N ASP A 17 -2.80 -27.40 -41.10
CA ASP A 17 -1.53 -28.13 -41.25
C ASP A 17 -1.06 -28.70 -39.91
N ILE A 18 -1.13 -27.91 -38.83
CA ILE A 18 -0.81 -28.37 -37.46
C ILE A 18 -1.75 -29.50 -37.00
N LEU A 19 -3.02 -29.48 -37.43
CA LEU A 19 -3.99 -30.51 -37.07
C LEU A 19 -3.75 -31.81 -37.87
N ARG A 20 -3.30 -31.72 -39.12
CA ARG A 20 -3.00 -32.86 -40.00
C ARG A 20 -1.66 -33.52 -39.67
N GLU A 21 -0.65 -32.73 -39.31
CA GLU A 21 0.71 -33.23 -39.03
C GLU A 21 0.88 -33.76 -37.60
N TYR A 22 -0.18 -33.75 -36.79
CA TYR A 22 -0.16 -34.15 -35.37
C TYR A 22 0.51 -35.51 -35.09
N GLU A 23 0.41 -36.46 -36.02
CA GLU A 23 1.01 -37.79 -35.89
C GLU A 23 2.42 -37.93 -36.49
N THR A 24 2.89 -36.95 -37.28
CA THR A 24 4.10 -37.13 -38.13
C THR A 24 5.17 -36.06 -37.90
N ASP A 25 4.80 -34.81 -37.60
CA ASP A 25 5.75 -33.71 -37.36
C ASP A 25 5.15 -32.70 -36.36
N THR A 26 5.84 -32.48 -35.23
CA THR A 26 5.41 -31.56 -34.17
C THR A 26 6.17 -30.22 -34.18
N THR A 27 7.12 -30.03 -35.10
CA THR A 27 8.08 -28.91 -35.06
C THR A 27 7.41 -27.53 -35.04
N VAL A 28 6.38 -27.31 -35.86
CA VAL A 28 5.64 -26.03 -35.92
C VAL A 28 4.87 -25.79 -34.61
N ARG A 29 4.31 -26.84 -34.02
CA ARG A 29 3.61 -26.75 -32.73
C ARG A 29 4.59 -26.44 -31.60
N ASP A 30 5.70 -27.15 -31.53
CA ASP A 30 6.74 -26.96 -30.51
C ASP A 30 7.31 -25.53 -30.59
N PHE A 31 7.48 -25.00 -31.81
CA PHE A 31 7.84 -23.60 -32.03
C PHE A 31 6.78 -22.63 -31.49
N LEU A 32 5.50 -22.85 -31.80
CA LEU A 32 4.41 -22.01 -31.30
C LEU A 32 4.24 -22.11 -29.78
N ASP A 33 4.50 -23.26 -29.18
CA ASP A 33 4.37 -23.49 -27.74
C ASP A 33 5.37 -22.65 -26.92
N ILE A 34 6.53 -22.32 -27.48
CA ILE A 34 7.48 -21.36 -26.86
C ILE A 34 6.80 -19.99 -26.66
N PHE A 35 6.07 -19.50 -27.67
CA PHE A 35 5.36 -18.23 -27.58
C PHE A 35 4.14 -18.33 -26.69
N HIS A 36 3.35 -19.40 -26.81
CA HIS A 36 2.19 -19.64 -25.94
C HIS A 36 2.57 -19.62 -24.47
N HIS A 37 3.57 -20.41 -24.09
CA HIS A 37 4.00 -20.51 -22.70
C HIS A 37 4.39 -19.13 -22.15
N ARG A 38 5.09 -18.32 -22.96
CA ARG A 38 5.45 -16.96 -22.58
C ARG A 38 4.25 -16.03 -22.47
N ILE A 39 3.33 -16.06 -23.44
CA ILE A 39 2.12 -15.21 -23.44
C ILE A 39 1.23 -15.54 -22.24
N TYR A 40 0.99 -16.82 -21.97
CA TYR A 40 0.21 -17.27 -20.81
C TYR A 40 0.86 -16.86 -19.49
N SER A 41 2.17 -17.03 -19.38
CA SER A 41 2.92 -16.58 -18.21
C SER A 41 2.78 -15.07 -17.99
N LEU A 42 2.83 -14.26 -19.04
CA LEU A 42 2.65 -12.81 -18.95
C LEU A 42 1.20 -12.43 -18.62
N LEU A 43 0.22 -13.10 -19.22
CA LEU A 43 -1.20 -12.88 -18.93
C LEU A 43 -1.51 -13.19 -17.47
N TYR A 44 -0.99 -14.30 -16.93
CA TYR A 44 -1.13 -14.64 -15.52
C TYR A 44 -0.47 -13.59 -14.62
N ARG A 45 0.74 -13.15 -14.95
CA ARG A 45 1.43 -12.08 -14.18
C ARG A 45 0.65 -10.77 -14.19
N LEU A 46 0.05 -10.39 -15.32
CA LEU A 46 -0.82 -9.22 -15.41
C LEU A 46 -2.10 -9.41 -14.58
N TRP A 47 -2.75 -10.57 -14.71
CA TRP A 47 -3.93 -10.93 -13.94
C TRP A 47 -3.68 -10.86 -12.42
N ALA A 48 -2.53 -11.36 -11.97
CA ALA A 48 -2.09 -11.33 -10.58
C ALA A 48 -1.67 -9.92 -10.12
N LYS A 49 -1.04 -9.14 -11.01
CA LYS A 49 -0.56 -7.78 -10.71
C LYS A 49 -1.66 -6.85 -10.20
N TYR A 50 -2.89 -7.01 -10.69
CA TYR A 50 -4.04 -6.15 -10.34
C TYR A 50 -4.99 -6.79 -9.31
N ARG A 51 -4.62 -7.93 -8.72
CA ARG A 51 -5.43 -8.60 -7.69
C ARG A 51 -4.74 -8.57 -6.34
N PHE A 52 -5.14 -7.61 -5.50
CA PHE A 52 -4.57 -7.43 -4.16
C PHE A 52 -4.64 -8.69 -3.30
N ALA A 53 -5.75 -9.44 -3.37
CA ALA A 53 -5.93 -10.68 -2.62
C ALA A 53 -4.89 -11.78 -2.97
N VAL A 54 -4.28 -11.71 -4.15
CA VAL A 54 -3.24 -12.66 -4.60
C VAL A 54 -1.83 -12.16 -4.23
N GLN A 55 -1.66 -10.85 -4.08
CA GLN A 55 -0.35 -10.23 -3.80
C GLN A 55 -0.03 -10.14 -2.32
N ILE A 56 -1.05 -9.93 -1.47
CA ILE A 56 -0.87 -9.79 -0.03
C ILE A 56 -0.46 -11.14 0.54
N ARG A 57 0.72 -11.16 1.18
CA ARG A 57 1.17 -12.33 1.93
C ARG A 57 0.82 -12.16 3.40
N GLY A 58 0.51 -13.25 4.08
CA GLY A 58 0.17 -13.22 5.51
C GLY A 58 1.30 -12.71 6.41
N ASP A 59 2.55 -12.81 5.94
CA ASP A 59 3.74 -12.27 6.60
C ASP A 59 4.00 -10.78 6.33
N GLY A 60 3.25 -10.16 5.41
CA GLY A 60 3.43 -8.77 4.99
C GLY A 60 4.74 -8.50 4.23
N ALA A 61 5.48 -9.55 3.86
CA ALA A 61 6.74 -9.44 3.13
C ALA A 61 6.51 -9.33 1.61
N ASP A 62 5.57 -8.48 1.21
CA ASP A 62 5.19 -8.25 -0.19
C ASP A 62 5.28 -6.77 -0.56
N THR A 63 5.58 -6.52 -1.84
CA THR A 63 5.79 -5.16 -2.35
C THR A 63 4.54 -4.27 -2.30
N LEU A 64 3.34 -4.85 -2.23
CA LEU A 64 2.11 -4.08 -2.13
C LEU A 64 1.95 -3.56 -0.70
N THR A 65 2.07 -4.44 0.29
CA THR A 65 2.08 -4.13 1.72
C THR A 65 3.11 -3.05 2.03
N ASP A 66 4.33 -3.18 1.50
CA ASP A 66 5.39 -2.18 1.67
C ASP A 66 4.97 -0.78 1.15
N ARG A 67 4.35 -0.72 -0.03
CA ARG A 67 3.82 0.54 -0.60
C ARG A 67 2.67 1.11 0.22
N LEU A 68 1.78 0.26 0.73
CA LEU A 68 0.69 0.69 1.60
C LEU A 68 1.22 1.24 2.93
N LEU A 69 2.29 0.64 3.47
CA LEU A 69 2.99 1.15 4.64
C LEU A 69 3.62 2.53 4.37
N CYS A 70 4.23 2.72 3.19
CA CYS A 70 4.69 4.04 2.77
C CYS A 70 3.55 5.07 2.73
N LEU A 71 2.36 4.69 2.23
CA LEU A 71 1.20 5.58 2.15
C LEU A 71 0.71 6.06 3.53
N VAL A 72 0.77 5.20 4.55
CA VAL A 72 0.37 5.56 5.92
C VAL A 72 1.50 6.22 6.74
N GLY A 73 2.65 6.50 6.12
CA GLY A 73 3.80 7.13 6.78
C GLY A 73 4.73 6.17 7.53
N LEU A 74 4.57 4.86 7.33
CA LEU A 74 5.42 3.79 7.89
C LEU A 74 6.39 3.25 6.84
N GLY A 75 6.90 4.13 5.96
CA GLY A 75 7.65 3.71 4.78
C GLY A 75 9.03 3.14 5.06
N THR A 76 9.71 3.59 6.12
CA THR A 76 11.08 3.17 6.41
C THR A 76 11.17 2.15 7.55
N PRO A 77 12.17 1.26 7.54
CA PRO A 77 12.38 0.27 8.61
C PRO A 77 12.50 0.92 10.00
N GLU A 78 13.19 2.05 10.11
CA GLU A 78 13.43 2.73 11.38
C GLU A 78 12.13 3.23 12.02
N ILE A 79 11.19 3.74 11.20
CA ILE A 79 9.88 4.17 11.67
C ILE A 79 9.04 2.96 12.09
N ARG A 80 9.12 1.85 11.34
CA ARG A 80 8.42 0.60 11.66
C ARG A 80 8.90 0.03 13.00
N GLU A 81 10.22 -0.01 13.21
CA GLU A 81 10.84 -0.48 14.46
C GLU A 81 10.51 0.46 15.63
N ALA A 82 10.64 1.77 15.43
CA ALA A 82 10.30 2.78 16.44
C ALA A 82 8.83 2.75 16.85
N SER A 83 7.93 2.29 15.97
CA SER A 83 6.50 2.16 16.29
C SER A 83 6.25 1.12 17.38
N GLY A 84 7.07 0.06 17.47
CA GLY A 84 6.85 -1.05 18.40
C GLY A 84 5.54 -1.83 18.17
N LEU A 85 4.83 -1.58 17.06
CA LEU A 85 3.53 -2.16 16.76
C LEU A 85 3.63 -3.13 15.57
N PRO A 86 2.73 -4.13 15.50
CA PRO A 86 2.59 -4.95 14.29
C PRO A 86 2.03 -4.11 13.14
N VAL A 87 2.92 -3.51 12.34
CA VAL A 87 2.58 -2.52 11.29
C VAL A 87 1.61 -3.05 10.24
N VAL A 88 1.65 -4.35 9.93
CA VAL A 88 0.70 -4.97 8.99
C VAL A 88 -0.74 -4.88 9.50
N ARG A 89 -0.96 -4.99 10.83
CA ARG A 89 -2.30 -4.81 11.43
C ARG A 89 -2.78 -3.37 11.31
N LEU A 90 -1.87 -2.40 11.30
CA LEU A 90 -2.22 -0.98 11.17
C LEU A 90 -2.81 -0.65 9.79
N LEU A 91 -2.51 -1.45 8.75
CA LEU A 91 -3.09 -1.27 7.42
C LEU A 91 -4.62 -1.41 7.41
N ARG A 92 -5.22 -2.12 8.37
CA ARG A 92 -6.68 -2.15 8.56
C ARG A 92 -7.25 -0.75 8.77
N TYR A 93 -6.49 0.15 9.38
CA TYR A 93 -6.86 1.53 9.65
C TYR A 93 -6.26 2.52 8.66
N ALA A 94 -5.72 2.07 7.52
CA ALA A 94 -5.09 2.94 6.53
C ALA A 94 -6.00 4.11 6.11
N GLY A 95 -7.31 3.86 5.96
CA GLY A 95 -8.29 4.90 5.66
C GLY A 95 -8.38 6.01 6.72
N LEU A 96 -8.20 5.69 8.00
CA LEU A 96 -8.17 6.66 9.10
C LEU A 96 -6.80 7.34 9.21
N LEU A 97 -5.71 6.61 8.96
CA LEU A 97 -4.34 7.11 9.08
C LEU A 97 -3.95 8.10 7.98
N VAL A 98 -4.50 7.92 6.77
CA VAL A 98 -4.26 8.78 5.60
C VAL A 98 -5.08 10.08 5.66
N GLN A 99 -6.14 10.13 6.47
CA GLN A 99 -6.97 11.33 6.57
C GLN A 99 -6.22 12.51 7.18
N HIS A 100 -6.35 13.66 6.51
CA HIS A 100 -5.91 14.96 7.01
C HIS A 100 -7.06 15.97 6.92
N PRO A 101 -7.46 16.62 8.03
CA PRO A 101 -6.95 16.47 9.39
C PRO A 101 -7.34 15.13 10.05
N ARG A 102 -6.54 14.68 11.02
CA ARG A 102 -6.87 13.50 11.85
C ARG A 102 -7.91 13.90 12.90
N SER A 103 -9.08 13.27 12.86
CA SER A 103 -10.19 13.59 13.77
C SER A 103 -10.07 12.87 15.11
N ALA A 104 -10.59 13.47 16.19
CA ALA A 104 -10.66 12.86 17.50
C ALA A 104 -11.44 11.53 17.46
N LEU A 105 -12.61 11.53 16.81
CA LEU A 105 -13.44 10.34 16.61
C LEU A 105 -12.68 9.21 15.91
N GLY A 106 -11.91 9.54 14.86
CA GLY A 106 -11.11 8.54 14.15
C GLY A 106 -10.06 7.88 15.04
N LEU A 107 -9.44 8.66 15.93
CA LEU A 107 -8.49 8.14 16.91
C LEU A 107 -9.19 7.28 17.97
N GLU A 108 -10.34 7.70 18.50
CA GLU A 108 -11.13 6.92 19.46
C GLU A 108 -11.52 5.56 18.89
N VAL A 109 -12.05 5.52 17.66
CA VAL A 109 -12.43 4.29 16.97
C VAL A 109 -11.22 3.38 16.74
N LEU A 110 -10.10 3.94 16.28
CA LEU A 110 -8.87 3.18 16.05
C LEU A 110 -8.37 2.53 17.34
N VAL A 111 -8.29 3.31 18.43
CA VAL A 111 -7.80 2.82 19.72
C VAL A 111 -8.76 1.80 20.31
N SER A 112 -10.07 2.06 20.24
CA SER A 112 -11.09 1.16 20.75
C SER A 112 -11.02 -0.21 20.07
N ASP A 113 -11.03 -0.25 18.73
CA ASP A 113 -10.97 -1.50 17.98
C ASP A 113 -9.61 -2.20 18.14
N TRP A 114 -8.49 -1.46 18.23
CA TRP A 114 -7.17 -2.04 18.47
C TRP A 114 -7.09 -2.87 19.75
N PHE A 115 -7.72 -2.39 20.82
CA PHE A 115 -7.76 -3.04 22.13
C PHE A 115 -9.01 -3.92 22.34
N GLY A 116 -9.69 -4.33 21.27
CA GLY A 116 -10.79 -5.29 21.37
C GLY A 116 -12.12 -4.69 21.85
N GLY A 117 -12.38 -3.43 21.55
CA GLY A 117 -13.64 -2.74 21.85
C GLY A 117 -13.65 -2.00 23.18
N LEU A 118 -12.49 -1.75 23.80
CA LEU A 118 -12.41 -0.91 24.98
C LEU A 118 -12.85 0.52 24.65
N SER A 119 -13.62 1.16 25.54
CA SER A 119 -14.02 2.55 25.33
C SER A 119 -12.80 3.46 25.40
N ALA A 120 -12.58 4.24 24.35
CA ALA A 120 -11.53 5.25 24.25
C ALA A 120 -12.17 6.62 24.02
N VAL A 121 -11.74 7.61 24.81
CA VAL A 121 -12.25 8.99 24.71
C VAL A 121 -11.06 9.93 24.58
N VAL A 122 -11.09 10.80 23.59
CA VAL A 122 -10.08 11.83 23.36
C VAL A 122 -10.53 13.10 24.09
N ASN A 123 -9.67 13.59 24.97
CA ASN A 123 -9.85 14.90 25.59
C ASN A 123 -9.05 15.96 24.80
N PRO A 124 -9.69 16.79 23.96
CA PRO A 124 -9.00 17.81 23.18
C PRO A 124 -8.58 19.00 24.05
N ALA A 125 -7.65 19.81 23.54
CA ALA A 125 -7.24 21.09 24.14
C ALA A 125 -6.72 20.99 25.59
N VAL A 126 -6.07 19.88 25.94
CA VAL A 126 -5.40 19.73 27.25
C VAL A 126 -4.18 20.66 27.30
N GLY A 127 -4.16 21.57 28.28
CA GLY A 127 -3.05 22.47 28.52
C GLY A 127 -1.78 21.70 28.87
N ARG A 128 -0.64 22.12 28.30
CA ARG A 128 0.67 21.55 28.62
C ARG A 128 1.67 22.68 28.90
N TRP A 129 2.52 22.46 29.90
CA TRP A 129 3.68 23.31 30.12
C TRP A 129 4.74 22.95 29.09
N VAL A 130 5.23 23.94 28.35
CA VAL A 130 6.31 23.78 27.38
C VAL A 130 7.46 24.67 27.83
N SER A 131 8.65 24.09 27.99
CA SER A 131 9.85 24.87 28.22
C SER A 131 10.21 25.60 26.93
N LEU A 132 10.33 26.93 27.01
CA LEU A 132 10.81 27.75 25.90
C LEU A 132 12.34 27.81 25.93
N GLU A 133 12.95 27.59 24.76
CA GLU A 133 14.37 27.82 24.55
C GLU A 133 14.73 29.29 24.83
N ALA A 134 15.99 29.57 25.15
CA ALA A 134 16.42 30.91 25.53
C ALA A 134 16.09 31.97 24.46
N ASP A 135 16.05 31.54 23.21
CA ASP A 135 15.81 32.34 22.02
C ASP A 135 14.34 32.63 21.75
N ASP A 136 13.42 31.82 22.28
CA ASP A 136 11.97 31.98 22.17
C ASP A 136 11.38 32.78 23.33
N ARG A 137 12.18 33.09 24.35
CA ARG A 137 11.74 33.86 25.52
C ARG A 137 11.56 35.34 25.17
N LEU A 138 10.39 35.87 25.52
CA LEU A 138 10.09 37.29 25.44
C LEU A 138 11.04 38.07 26.37
N ARG A 139 11.70 39.10 25.83
CA ARG A 139 12.45 40.09 26.60
C ARG A 139 11.92 41.47 26.24
N LEU A 140 11.36 42.16 27.23
CA LEU A 140 10.74 43.48 27.04
C LEU A 140 11.72 44.45 26.38
N GLY A 141 11.33 45.02 25.24
CA GLY A 141 12.13 46.00 24.51
C GLY A 141 13.41 45.44 23.86
N GLN A 142 13.61 44.12 23.85
CA GLN A 142 14.82 43.48 23.31
C GLN A 142 14.51 42.41 22.27
N ARG A 143 13.66 41.43 22.60
CA ARG A 143 13.49 40.22 21.77
C ARG A 143 12.08 39.65 21.88
N ASN A 144 11.55 39.27 20.72
CA ASN A 144 10.25 38.60 20.51
C ASN A 144 9.01 39.33 21.07
N ASN A 145 9.12 40.60 21.48
CA ASN A 145 7.99 41.33 22.07
C ASN A 145 7.91 42.76 21.56
N VAL A 146 6.79 43.12 20.94
CA VAL A 146 6.29 44.50 20.83
C VAL A 146 5.10 44.68 21.79
N LEU A 147 5.21 45.69 22.67
CA LEU A 147 4.19 46.03 23.65
C LEU A 147 2.82 46.23 22.96
N GLY A 148 1.80 45.49 23.42
CA GLY A 148 0.43 45.58 22.89
C GLY A 148 0.13 44.76 21.64
N ARG A 149 1.08 43.97 21.13
CA ARG A 149 0.85 43.07 19.99
C ARG A 149 1.16 41.60 20.28
N ASP A 150 2.31 41.33 20.92
CA ASP A 150 2.89 39.97 20.86
C ASP A 150 2.90 39.23 22.20
N ALA A 151 2.56 39.90 23.30
CA ALA A 151 2.49 39.26 24.62
C ALA A 151 1.08 38.67 24.85
N PRO A 152 0.91 37.33 24.92
CA PRO A 152 -0.32 36.74 25.43
C PRO A 152 -0.46 37.05 26.93
N ILE A 153 -1.70 37.28 27.37
CA ILE A 153 -2.08 37.50 28.78
C ILE A 153 -2.02 36.17 29.54
#